data_AF-A0A968ULU5-F1
#
_entry.id   AF-A0A968ULU5-F1
#
_cell.length_a   1.000
_cell.length_b   1.000
_cell.length_c   1.000
_cell.angle_alpha   90.00
_cell.angle_beta   90.00
_cell.angle_gamma   90.00
#
_symmetry.space_group_name_H-M   'P 1'
#
loop_
_entity.id
_entity.type
_entity.pdbx_description
1 polymer ?
#
loop_
_entity_poly.entity_id
_entity_poly.type
_entity_poly.pdbx_seq_one_letter_code
_entity_poly.pdbx_strand_id
1 'polypeptide(L)'
;MNIDKSNQPKSGNAGIKKSLSIKTKATLLAIAIGTVPVLITGATAYYFANKSIAKQTIAAEEVSVSELQDKVGRFIQERRGDITVLTGLKVFVEPEKFTAEEKTQILNRIYNAYGTYDSIAVFDLKGNVVVQTDKGKKLENHLDRPYVQEALKTNKPVISQPTISNYYG
;
A
#
# COMPACT_ATOMS: atom_id res chain seq x y z
N MET A 1 -22.88 103.89 19.80
CA MET A 1 -21.83 103.22 18.99
C MET A 1 -21.98 101.73 19.27
N ASN A 2 -22.85 100.98 18.58
CA ASN A 2 -22.67 100.31 17.27
C ASN A 2 -21.30 99.59 17.20
N ILE A 3 -21.17 98.28 16.94
CA ILE A 3 -21.65 97.53 15.77
C ILE A 3 -21.78 96.00 16.04
N ASP A 4 -22.77 95.40 15.38
CA ASP A 4 -23.05 93.98 15.10
C ASP A 4 -21.95 93.23 14.32
N LYS A 5 -21.73 91.94 14.63
CA LYS A 5 -21.12 90.96 13.70
C LYS A 5 -21.85 89.62 13.76
N SER A 6 -22.90 89.50 12.95
CA SER A 6 -23.13 88.44 11.96
C SER A 6 -22.45 87.06 12.16
N ASN A 7 -23.29 86.07 12.46
CA ASN A 7 -23.64 84.91 11.61
C ASN A 7 -22.52 84.00 11.04
N GLN A 8 -22.46 82.72 11.46
CA GLN A 8 -22.46 81.54 10.56
C GLN A 8 -22.85 80.22 11.31
N PRO A 9 -23.66 79.35 10.69
CA PRO A 9 -24.12 78.09 11.28
C PRO A 9 -23.07 76.97 11.16
N LYS A 10 -22.90 76.17 12.22
CA LYS A 10 -22.06 74.97 12.21
C LYS A 10 -22.71 73.88 11.35
N SER A 11 -22.06 73.57 10.24
CA SER A 11 -22.38 72.48 9.31
C SER A 11 -22.55 71.15 10.05
N GLY A 12 -23.76 70.60 9.99
CA GLY A 12 -24.10 69.29 10.54
C GLY A 12 -23.55 68.18 9.65
N ASN A 13 -22.71 67.33 10.23
CA ASN A 13 -22.19 66.13 9.58
C ASN A 13 -23.31 65.07 9.53
N ALA A 14 -24.07 65.04 8.43
CA ALA A 14 -25.15 64.07 8.23
C ALA A 14 -24.58 62.76 7.67
N GLY A 15 -24.31 61.80 8.54
CA GLY A 15 -24.10 60.41 8.17
C GLY A 15 -25.40 59.82 7.59
N ILE A 16 -25.45 59.62 6.28
CA ILE A 16 -26.62 59.06 5.60
C ILE A 16 -26.67 57.54 5.85
N LYS A 17 -27.40 57.10 6.88
CA LYS A 17 -27.95 55.73 6.91
C LYS A 17 -29.18 55.70 6.01
N LYS A 18 -29.01 55.28 4.76
CA LYS A 18 -30.10 55.15 3.79
C LYS A 18 -30.98 53.96 4.17
N SER A 19 -32.21 54.22 4.60
CA SER A 19 -33.20 53.17 4.93
C SER A 19 -33.78 52.56 3.64
N LEU A 20 -33.84 51.23 3.57
CA LEU A 20 -34.44 50.52 2.44
C LEU A 20 -35.96 50.71 2.38
N SER A 21 -36.49 50.85 1.16
CA SER A 21 -37.93 50.84 0.85
C SER A 21 -38.58 49.51 1.26
N ILE A 22 -39.85 49.56 1.69
CA ILE A 22 -40.66 48.40 2.08
C ILE A 22 -40.71 47.35 0.95
N LYS A 23 -40.79 47.79 -0.31
CA LYS A 23 -40.80 46.89 -1.48
C LYS A 23 -39.49 46.09 -1.57
N THR A 24 -38.34 46.74 -1.35
CA THR A 24 -37.02 46.07 -1.38
C THR A 24 -36.88 45.05 -0.26
N LYS A 25 -37.39 45.36 0.95
CA LYS A 25 -37.40 44.41 2.07
C LYS A 25 -38.24 43.17 1.76
N ALA A 26 -39.42 43.35 1.17
CA ALA A 26 -40.31 42.25 0.78
C ALA A 26 -39.68 41.35 -0.32
N THR A 27 -39.04 41.95 -1.33
CA THR A 27 -38.32 41.19 -2.37
C THR A 27 -37.15 40.39 -1.81
N LEU A 28 -36.33 41.00 -0.94
CA LEU A 28 -35.24 40.29 -0.26
C LEU A 28 -35.76 39.12 0.58
N LEU A 29 -36.87 39.30 1.29
CA LEU A 29 -37.49 38.24 2.09
C LEU A 29 -37.97 37.08 1.20
N ALA A 30 -38.63 37.36 0.09
CA ALA A 30 -39.08 36.33 -0.86
C ALA A 30 -37.90 35.53 -1.44
N ILE A 31 -36.80 36.21 -1.80
CA ILE A 31 -35.56 35.55 -2.26
C ILE A 31 -34.96 34.69 -1.15
N ALA A 32 -34.91 35.20 0.09
CA ALA A 32 -34.34 34.45 1.21
C ALA A 32 -35.16 33.20 1.54
N ILE A 33 -36.50 33.29 1.52
CA ILE A 33 -37.39 32.14 1.73
C ILE A 33 -37.16 31.05 0.67
N GLY A 34 -36.91 31.44 -0.59
CA GLY A 34 -36.64 30.50 -1.67
C GLY A 34 -35.23 29.90 -1.66
N THR A 35 -34.20 30.69 -1.32
CA THR A 35 -32.80 30.29 -1.52
C THR A 35 -32.13 29.72 -0.28
N VAL A 36 -32.45 30.23 0.92
CA VAL A 36 -31.81 29.78 2.17
C VAL A 36 -32.06 28.28 2.45
N PRO A 37 -33.28 27.75 2.34
CA PRO A 37 -33.51 26.32 2.57
C PRO A 37 -32.77 25.42 1.57
N VAL A 38 -32.68 25.86 0.31
CA VAL A 38 -31.95 25.15 -0.74
C VAL A 38 -30.45 25.11 -0.44
N LEU A 39 -29.86 26.24 -0.03
CA LEU A 39 -28.45 26.31 0.35
C LEU A 39 -28.14 25.45 1.57
N ILE A 40 -29.00 25.46 2.60
CA ILE A 40 -28.85 24.62 3.79
C ILE A 40 -28.92 23.13 3.40
N THR A 41 -29.89 22.76 2.57
CA THR A 41 -30.04 21.36 2.11
C THR A 41 -28.85 20.93 1.26
N GLY A 42 -28.39 21.77 0.34
CA GLY A 42 -27.20 21.51 -0.47
C GLY A 42 -25.93 21.36 0.38
N ALA A 43 -25.73 22.24 1.36
CA ALA A 43 -24.58 22.20 2.25
C ALA A 43 -24.58 20.94 3.13
N THR A 44 -25.73 20.56 3.69
CA THR A 44 -25.86 19.32 4.48
C THR A 44 -25.69 18.08 3.63
N ALA A 45 -26.33 18.03 2.45
CA ALA A 45 -26.15 16.94 1.49
C ALA A 45 -24.68 16.79 1.08
N TYR A 46 -24.00 17.90 0.76
CA TYR A 46 -22.57 17.91 0.43
C TYR A 46 -21.70 17.40 1.59
N TYR A 47 -21.96 17.87 2.81
CA TYR A 47 -21.24 17.42 4.00
C TYR A 47 -21.37 15.91 4.22
N PHE A 48 -22.60 15.37 4.14
CA PHE A 48 -22.83 13.94 4.30
C PHE A 48 -22.31 13.12 3.12
N ALA A 49 -22.43 13.62 1.88
CA ALA A 49 -21.89 12.97 0.70
C ALA A 49 -20.36 12.83 0.78
N ASN A 50 -19.64 13.92 1.09
CA ASN A 50 -18.19 13.88 1.26
C ASN A 50 -17.76 12.90 2.35
N LYS A 51 -18.44 12.93 3.51
CA LYS A 51 -18.14 12.00 4.61
C LYS A 51 -18.42 10.55 4.21
N SER A 52 -19.50 10.30 3.49
CA SER A 52 -19.89 8.97 3.02
C SER A 52 -18.91 8.44 1.98
N ILE A 53 -18.51 9.26 1.01
CA ILE A 53 -17.51 8.93 -0.01
C ILE A 53 -16.18 8.58 0.66
N ALA A 54 -15.67 9.45 1.55
CA ALA A 54 -14.43 9.19 2.26
C ALA A 54 -14.49 7.87 3.06
N LYS A 55 -15.60 7.61 3.78
CA LYS A 55 -15.78 6.37 4.52
C LYS A 55 -15.82 5.14 3.61
N GLN A 56 -16.51 5.22 2.48
CA GLN A 56 -16.59 4.13 1.51
C GLN A 56 -15.24 3.86 0.85
N THR A 57 -14.48 4.90 0.51
CA THR A 57 -13.11 4.77 -0.02
C THR A 57 -12.21 4.07 0.99
N ILE A 58 -12.20 4.54 2.25
CA ILE A 58 -11.38 3.92 3.30
C ILE A 58 -11.77 2.45 3.51
N ALA A 59 -13.07 2.15 3.59
CA ALA A 59 -13.53 0.76 3.76
C ALA A 59 -13.15 -0.13 2.57
N ALA A 60 -13.23 0.39 1.34
CA ALA A 60 -12.83 -0.35 0.14
C ALA A 60 -11.32 -0.59 0.09
N GLU A 61 -10.52 0.39 0.52
CA GLU A 61 -9.06 0.24 0.66
C GLU A 61 -8.71 -0.78 1.74
N GLU A 62 -9.38 -0.76 2.89
CA GLU A 62 -9.18 -1.75 3.97
C GLU A 62 -9.45 -3.18 3.50
N VAL A 63 -10.56 -3.41 2.78
CA VAL A 63 -10.86 -4.72 2.18
C VAL A 63 -9.79 -5.12 1.17
N SER A 64 -9.38 -4.20 0.29
CA SER A 64 -8.34 -4.48 -0.72
C SER A 64 -7.00 -4.83 -0.10
N VAL A 65 -6.59 -4.10 0.96
CA VAL A 65 -5.35 -4.37 1.70
C VAL A 65 -5.44 -5.72 2.41
N SER A 66 -6.57 -6.04 3.04
CA SER A 66 -6.79 -7.35 3.67
C SER A 66 -6.70 -8.48 2.66
N GLU A 67 -7.33 -8.35 1.49
CA GLU A 67 -7.26 -9.36 0.43
C GLU A 67 -5.83 -9.53 -0.12
N LEU A 68 -5.09 -8.43 -0.24
CA LEU A 68 -3.68 -8.49 -0.65
C LEU A 68 -2.82 -9.19 0.39
N GLN A 69 -2.99 -8.85 1.68
CA GLN A 69 -2.30 -9.50 2.79
C GLN A 69 -2.59 -11.00 2.81
N ASP A 70 -3.84 -11.40 2.60
CA ASP A 70 -4.26 -12.80 2.51
C ASP A 70 -3.62 -13.53 1.33
N LYS A 71 -3.58 -12.91 0.15
CA LYS A 71 -2.95 -13.48 -1.05
C LYS A 71 -1.45 -13.65 -0.85
N VAL A 72 -0.77 -12.63 -0.31
CA VAL A 72 0.66 -12.70 0.01
C VAL A 72 0.91 -13.75 1.08
N GLY A 73 0.11 -13.78 2.15
CA GLY A 73 0.22 -14.76 3.22
C GLY A 73 0.08 -16.19 2.71
N ARG A 74 -0.92 -16.47 1.85
CA ARG A 74 -1.07 -17.77 1.19
C ARG A 74 0.13 -18.11 0.30
N PHE A 75 0.58 -17.17 -0.53
CA PHE A 75 1.75 -17.38 -1.39
C PHE A 75 2.99 -17.77 -0.57
N ILE A 76 3.28 -17.03 0.50
CA ILE A 76 4.41 -17.30 1.39
C ILE A 76 4.25 -18.65 2.11
N GLN A 77 3.03 -19.00 2.52
CA GLN A 77 2.74 -20.29 3.15
C GLN A 77 2.96 -21.46 2.18
N GLU A 78 2.55 -21.33 0.92
CA GLU A 78 2.83 -22.32 -0.13
C GLU A 78 4.33 -22.51 -0.33
N ARG A 79 5.11 -21.42 -0.40
CA ARG A 79 6.58 -21.51 -0.55
C ARG A 79 7.23 -22.22 0.64
N ARG A 80 6.74 -22.03 1.87
CA ARG A 80 7.20 -22.80 3.04
C ARG A 80 6.85 -24.29 2.93
N GLY A 81 5.66 -24.60 2.41
CA GLY A 81 5.24 -25.96 2.09
C GLY A 81 6.18 -26.62 1.09
N ASP A 82 6.48 -25.92 -0.01
CA ASP A 82 7.39 -26.40 -1.05
C ASP A 82 8.79 -26.70 -0.50
N ILE A 83 9.35 -25.81 0.35
CA ILE A 83 10.65 -26.05 1.03
C ILE A 83 10.59 -27.32 1.88
N THR A 84 9.49 -27.52 2.62
CA THR A 84 9.32 -28.69 3.49
C THR A 84 9.24 -29.99 2.68
N VAL A 85 8.50 -29.96 1.57
CA VAL A 85 8.40 -31.11 0.65
C VAL A 85 9.75 -31.40 0.02
N LEU A 86 10.42 -30.36 -0.51
CA LEU A 86 11.73 -30.47 -1.16
C LEU A 86 12.77 -31.07 -0.21
N THR A 87 12.89 -30.53 1.00
CA THR A 87 13.89 -30.99 1.98
C THR A 87 13.62 -32.42 2.49
N GLY A 88 12.39 -32.91 2.38
CA GLY A 88 12.03 -34.29 2.70
C GLY A 88 12.24 -35.31 1.58
N LEU A 89 12.65 -34.90 0.37
CA LEU A 89 12.86 -35.83 -0.74
C LEU A 89 14.08 -36.71 -0.49
N LYS A 90 13.96 -38.02 -0.77
CA LYS A 90 15.04 -39.01 -0.59
C LYS A 90 16.34 -38.61 -1.29
N VAL A 91 16.25 -37.93 -2.42
CA VAL A 91 17.42 -37.46 -3.18
C VAL A 91 18.31 -36.47 -2.42
N PHE A 92 17.76 -35.81 -1.38
CA PHE A 92 18.48 -34.86 -0.53
C PHE A 92 18.71 -35.38 0.90
N VAL A 93 17.90 -36.32 1.37
CA VAL A 93 18.07 -36.97 2.69
C VAL A 93 19.07 -38.14 2.63
N GLU A 94 19.13 -38.86 1.50
CA GLU A 94 20.03 -39.99 1.25
C GLU A 94 20.89 -39.70 0.01
N PRO A 95 21.67 -38.60 0.01
CA PRO A 95 22.31 -38.06 -1.19
C PRO A 95 23.35 -39.01 -1.82
N GLU A 96 23.86 -39.99 -1.08
CA GLU A 96 24.80 -41.01 -1.53
C GLU A 96 24.17 -42.05 -2.48
N LYS A 97 22.84 -42.19 -2.46
CA LYS A 97 22.11 -43.17 -3.29
C LYS A 97 21.74 -42.66 -4.67
N PHE A 98 22.02 -41.40 -4.97
CA PHE A 98 21.62 -40.73 -6.20
C PHE A 98 22.81 -40.03 -6.82
N THR A 99 22.96 -40.18 -8.13
CA THR A 99 23.93 -39.47 -8.95
C THR A 99 23.57 -37.98 -9.05
N ALA A 100 24.55 -37.12 -9.33
CA ALA A 100 24.31 -35.68 -9.51
C ALA A 100 23.26 -35.41 -10.60
N GLU A 101 23.30 -36.17 -11.70
CA GLU A 101 22.36 -36.08 -12.81
C GLU A 101 20.91 -36.35 -12.36
N GLU A 102 20.69 -37.40 -11.55
CA GLU A 102 19.36 -37.71 -11.00
C GLU A 102 18.84 -36.60 -10.09
N LYS A 103 19.71 -35.98 -9.29
CA LYS A 103 19.33 -34.83 -8.45
C LYS A 103 18.91 -33.64 -9.30
N THR A 104 19.68 -33.33 -10.34
CA THR A 104 19.38 -32.24 -11.27
C THR A 104 18.06 -32.48 -11.99
N GLN A 105 17.82 -33.70 -12.48
CA GLN A 105 16.57 -34.06 -13.15
C GLN A 105 15.35 -33.90 -12.23
N ILE A 106 15.46 -34.30 -10.96
CA ILE A 106 14.39 -34.10 -9.97
C ILE A 106 14.14 -32.61 -9.73
N LEU A 107 15.20 -31.81 -9.51
CA LEU A 107 15.04 -30.35 -9.35
C LEU A 107 14.39 -29.69 -10.57
N ASN A 108 14.80 -30.07 -11.78
CA ASN A 108 14.22 -29.54 -13.01
C ASN A 108 12.74 -29.90 -13.17
N ARG A 109 12.33 -31.11 -12.79
CA ARG A 109 10.90 -31.49 -12.79
C ARG A 109 10.09 -30.60 -11.85
N ILE A 110 10.62 -30.31 -10.67
CA ILE A 110 9.96 -29.47 -9.68
C ILE A 110 9.89 -28.02 -10.14
N TYR A 111 11.01 -27.49 -10.66
CA TYR A 111 11.07 -26.17 -11.29
C TYR A 111 10.01 -26.02 -12.39
N ASN A 112 9.92 -26.99 -13.30
CA ASN A 112 8.95 -26.98 -14.40
C ASN A 112 7.51 -27.14 -13.93
N ALA A 113 7.26 -27.90 -12.87
CA ALA A 113 5.92 -28.11 -12.33
C ALA A 113 5.35 -26.84 -11.68
N TYR A 114 6.18 -26.07 -10.97
CA TYR A 114 5.72 -24.87 -10.26
C TYR A 114 5.73 -23.61 -11.11
N GLY A 115 6.70 -23.44 -12.02
CA GLY A 115 6.77 -22.30 -12.95
C GLY A 115 6.93 -20.91 -12.30
N THR A 116 7.17 -20.82 -11.00
CA THR A 116 7.25 -19.57 -10.22
C THR A 116 8.64 -19.28 -9.65
N TYR A 117 9.58 -20.22 -9.79
CA TYR A 117 10.95 -20.08 -9.29
C TYR A 117 11.89 -19.63 -10.41
N ASP A 118 12.81 -18.73 -10.09
CA ASP A 118 13.91 -18.35 -11.00
C ASP A 118 15.02 -19.40 -11.04
N SER A 119 15.25 -20.08 -9.91
CA SER A 119 16.16 -21.23 -9.78
C SER A 119 15.87 -22.00 -8.50
N ILE A 120 16.26 -23.27 -8.45
CA ILE A 120 16.26 -24.08 -7.21
C ILE A 120 17.65 -24.66 -7.06
N ALA A 121 18.24 -24.55 -5.86
CA ALA A 121 19.55 -25.08 -5.56
C ALA A 121 19.63 -25.66 -4.16
N VAL A 122 20.51 -26.65 -4.01
CA VAL A 122 20.82 -27.32 -2.74
C VAL A 122 22.28 -27.04 -2.43
N PHE A 123 22.53 -26.62 -1.20
CA PHE A 123 23.86 -26.28 -0.71
C PHE A 123 24.28 -27.24 0.41
N ASP A 124 25.58 -27.49 0.54
CA ASP A 124 26.13 -28.20 1.69
C ASP A 124 26.21 -27.27 2.93
N LEU A 125 26.59 -27.84 4.08
CA LEU A 125 26.73 -27.06 5.33
C LEU A 125 27.86 -26.01 5.29
N LYS A 126 28.73 -26.07 4.27
CA LYS A 126 29.77 -25.06 4.01
C LYS A 126 29.31 -24.03 2.97
N GLY A 127 28.05 -24.09 2.53
CA GLY A 127 27.44 -23.20 1.55
C GLY A 127 27.82 -23.49 0.10
N ASN A 128 28.51 -24.59 -0.22
CA ASN A 128 28.84 -24.92 -1.60
C ASN A 128 27.63 -25.53 -2.31
N VAL A 129 27.48 -25.23 -3.60
CA VAL A 129 26.40 -25.80 -4.43
C VAL A 129 26.64 -27.31 -4.59
N VAL A 130 25.66 -28.11 -4.15
CA VAL A 130 25.62 -29.56 -4.36
C VAL A 130 24.94 -29.88 -5.69
N VAL A 131 23.81 -29.22 -5.95
CA VAL A 131 23.06 -29.33 -7.19
C VAL A 131 22.18 -28.10 -7.39
N GLN A 132 21.89 -27.77 -8.63
CA GLN A 132 20.96 -26.71 -9.00
C GLN A 132 20.16 -27.06 -10.25
N THR A 133 19.10 -26.33 -10.51
CA THR A 133 18.38 -26.35 -11.80
C THR A 133 19.28 -25.89 -12.95
N ASP A 134 19.02 -26.40 -14.15
CA ASP A 134 19.73 -26.00 -15.38
C ASP A 134 19.39 -24.55 -15.78
N LYS A 135 18.20 -24.09 -15.39
CA LYS A 135 17.77 -22.71 -15.55
C LYS A 135 18.34 -21.85 -14.43
N GLY A 136 18.77 -20.65 -14.82
CA GLY A 136 19.43 -19.69 -13.95
C GLY A 136 20.94 -19.61 -14.22
N LYS A 137 21.59 -18.64 -13.57
CA LYS A 137 23.05 -18.56 -13.57
C LYS A 137 23.62 -19.64 -12.64
N LYS A 138 24.85 -20.08 -12.91
CA LYS A 138 25.57 -20.97 -12.00
C LYS A 138 25.79 -20.25 -10.68
N LEU A 139 25.39 -20.89 -9.58
CA LEU A 139 25.55 -20.36 -8.25
C LEU A 139 26.95 -20.68 -7.72
N GLU A 140 27.39 -19.86 -6.79
CA GLU A 140 28.65 -19.99 -6.06
C GLU A 140 28.34 -20.31 -4.60
N ASN A 141 29.35 -20.21 -3.74
CA ASN A 141 29.15 -20.44 -2.31
C ASN A 141 28.22 -19.37 -1.70
N HIS A 142 27.20 -19.79 -0.96
CA HIS A 142 26.21 -18.91 -0.33
C HIS A 142 26.30 -18.85 1.20
N LEU A 143 27.39 -19.31 1.82
CA LEU A 143 27.53 -19.37 3.28
C LEU A 143 27.46 -17.99 3.95
N ASP A 144 27.89 -16.94 3.24
CA ASP A 144 27.85 -15.55 3.70
C ASP A 144 26.43 -14.94 3.60
N ARG A 145 25.49 -15.63 2.95
CA ARG A 145 24.15 -15.09 2.68
C ARG A 145 23.30 -15.17 3.95
N PRO A 146 22.59 -14.07 4.32
CA PRO A 146 21.78 -14.04 5.54
C PRO A 146 20.76 -15.17 5.64
N TYR A 147 20.11 -15.54 4.52
CA TYR A 147 19.13 -16.64 4.51
C TYR A 147 19.76 -18.01 4.79
N VAL A 148 21.00 -18.25 4.36
CA VAL A 148 21.71 -19.51 4.66
C VAL A 148 22.09 -19.55 6.13
N GLN A 149 22.66 -18.46 6.65
CA GLN A 149 23.04 -18.36 8.06
C GLN A 149 21.84 -18.50 8.99
N GLU A 150 20.71 -17.88 8.65
CA GLU A 150 19.48 -17.97 9.42
C GLU A 150 18.89 -19.39 9.37
N ALA A 151 18.89 -20.04 8.20
CA ALA A 151 18.43 -21.42 8.06
C ALA A 151 19.29 -22.38 8.89
N LEU A 152 20.62 -22.23 8.85
CA LEU A 152 21.56 -23.01 9.66
C LEU A 152 21.36 -22.78 11.16
N LYS A 153 21.11 -21.54 11.58
CA LYS A 153 20.90 -21.17 12.99
C LYS A 153 19.57 -21.68 13.54
N THR A 154 18.50 -21.60 12.75
CA THR A 154 17.14 -21.89 13.22
C THR A 154 16.72 -23.33 12.96
N ASN A 155 17.40 -24.03 12.05
CA ASN A 155 17.03 -25.35 11.55
C ASN A 155 15.57 -25.41 11.08
N LYS A 156 15.09 -24.32 10.45
CA LYS A 156 13.72 -24.14 9.98
C LYS A 156 13.71 -23.54 8.58
N PRO A 157 12.61 -23.71 7.81
CA PRO A 157 12.43 -22.98 6.55
C PRO A 157 12.47 -21.46 6.80
N VAL A 158 13.35 -20.77 6.07
CA VAL A 158 13.52 -19.32 6.12
C VAL A 158 13.08 -18.71 4.81
N ILE A 159 12.36 -17.59 4.90
CA ILE A 159 12.08 -16.70 3.77
C ILE A 159 12.68 -15.35 4.15
N SER A 160 13.70 -14.94 3.41
CA SER A 160 14.42 -13.70 3.70
C SER A 160 13.73 -12.48 3.10
N GLN A 161 14.08 -11.32 3.63
CA GLN A 161 13.79 -10.06 2.98
C GLN A 161 14.51 -9.98 1.62
N PRO A 162 13.97 -9.22 0.64
CA PRO A 162 14.62 -9.03 -0.63
C PRO A 162 16.07 -8.56 -0.45
N THR A 163 17.00 -9.24 -1.11
CA THR A 163 18.41 -8.87 -1.13
C THR A 163 18.89 -8.77 -2.57
N ILE A 164 19.92 -7.94 -2.81
CA ILE A 164 20.54 -7.90 -4.13
C ILE A 164 21.17 -9.27 -4.39
N SER A 165 20.80 -9.83 -5.54
CA SER A 165 21.45 -11.02 -6.04
C SER A 165 22.85 -10.65 -6.53
N ASN A 166 23.87 -11.32 -6.00
CA ASN A 166 25.27 -11.14 -6.43
C ASN A 166 25.49 -11.54 -7.91
N TYR A 167 24.44 -12.01 -8.59
CA TYR A 167 24.46 -12.46 -9.97
C TYR A 167 23.95 -11.44 -10.98
N TYR A 168 23.36 -10.33 -10.53
CA TYR A 168 22.92 -9.22 -11.40
C TYR A 168 23.73 -7.92 -11.19
N GLY A 169 24.85 -8.02 -10.48
CA GLY A 169 25.88 -6.97 -10.39
C GLY A 169 26.89 -7.07 -11.52
#